data_AF-A0A949LB27-F1
#
_entry.id   AF-A0A949LB27-F1
#
_cell.length_a   1.000
_cell.length_b   1.000
_cell.length_c   1.000
_cell.angle_alpha   90.00
_cell.angle_beta   90.00
_cell.angle_gamma   90.00
#
_symmetry.space_group_name_H-M   'P 1'
#
loop_
_entity.id
_entity.type
_entity.pdbx_description
1 polymer ?
#
loop_
_entity_poly.entity_id
_entity_poly.type
_entity_poly.pdbx_seq_one_letter_code
_entity_poly.pdbx_strand_id
1 'polypeptide(L)' 'MLVIKCAGCRKKLWRYRKLGSGEVLRCHRERIEKVWLMEERDGKVWCECGKAVGIDKGTFIKMNKNAFTYSGTKIDI' A
#
# COMPACT_ATOMS: atom_id res chain seq x y z
N MET A 1 3.95 11.45 -5.71
CA MET A 1 4.27 10.26 -4.90
C MET A 1 3.29 10.08 -3.74
N LEU A 2 2.77 8.87 -3.51
CA LEU A 2 1.91 8.58 -2.35
C LEU A 2 2.68 7.89 -1.23
N VAL A 3 2.33 8.21 0.01
CA VAL A 3 2.73 7.44 1.20
C VAL A 3 1.50 6.68 1.68
N ILE A 4 1.55 5.36 1.57
CA ILE A 4 0.52 4.46 2.08
C ILE A 4 0.70 4.32 3.59
N LYS A 5 -0.39 4.43 4.34
CA LYS A 5 -0.43 4.36 5.80
C LYS A 5 -1.47 3.34 6.25
N CYS A 6 -1.24 2.67 7.36
CA CYS A 6 -2.24 1.80 7.97
C CYS A 6 -3.44 2.63 8.44
N ALA A 7 -4.67 2.20 8.13
CA ALA A 7 -5.87 2.87 8.64
C ALA A 7 -6.08 2.64 10.14
N GLY A 8 -5.49 1.58 10.71
CA GLY A 8 -5.57 1.28 12.14
C GLY A 8 -4.60 2.12 12.97
N CYS A 9 -3.29 1.96 12.74
CA CYS A 9 -2.26 2.60 13.57
C CYS A 9 -1.66 3.89 12.97
N ARG A 10 -2.08 4.29 11.76
CA ARG A 10 -1.60 5.49 11.03
C ARG A 10 -0.10 5.52 10.68
N LYS A 11 0.68 4.51 11.06
CA LYS A 11 2.08 4.37 10.67
C LYS A 11 2.21 4.20 9.15
N LYS A 12 3.35 4.64 8.61
CA LYS A 12 3.69 4.52 7.19
C LYS A 12 4.01 3.06 6.86
N LEU A 13 3.43 2.56 5.78
CA LEU A 13 3.66 1.19 5.30
C LEU A 13 4.71 1.21 4.19
N TRP A 14 4.41 1.89 3.09
CA TRP A 14 5.34 2.05 1.97
C TRP A 14 5.06 3.30 1.14
N ARG A 15 6.07 3.70 0.35
CA ARG A 15 5.99 4.77 -0.63
C ARG A 15 5.60 4.16 -1.97
N TYR A 16 4.58 4.72 -2.61
CA TYR A 16 4.02 4.20 -3.84
C TYR A 16 3.98 5.25 -4.95
N ARG A 17 4.60 4.91 -6.08
CA ARG A 17 4.56 5.70 -7.31
C ARG A 17 3.23 5.50 -8.02
N LYS A 18 2.23 6.26 -7.58
CA LYS A 18 0.90 6.29 -8.21
C LYS A 18 0.94 7.12 -9.49
N LEU A 19 0.65 6.44 -10.60
CA LEU A 19 0.44 7.04 -11.91
C LEU A 19 -1.07 7.25 -12.14
N GLY A 20 -1.43 8.43 -12.63
CA GLY A 20 -2.81 8.83 -12.94
C GLY A 20 -3.70 9.07 -11.71
N SER A 21 -4.88 9.62 -11.99
CA SER A 21 -5.82 10.15 -10.99
C SER A 21 -6.71 9.11 -10.30
N GLY A 22 -6.80 7.87 -10.81
CA GLY A 22 -7.70 6.83 -10.30
C GLY A 22 -7.41 6.35 -8.86
N GLU A 23 -8.31 5.53 -8.31
CA GLU A 23 -8.16 4.97 -6.95
C GLU A 23 -6.93 4.03 -6.81
N VAL A 24 -6.50 3.80 -5.57
CA VAL A 24 -5.41 2.86 -5.23
C VAL A 24 -6.01 1.49 -4.95
N LEU A 25 -6.39 0.76 -6.00
CA LEU A 25 -6.92 -0.61 -5.87
C LEU A 25 -5.81 -1.67 -5.85
N ARG A 26 -4.68 -1.34 -6.48
CA ARG A 26 -3.51 -2.21 -6.63
C ARG A 26 -2.24 -1.40 -6.41
N CYS A 27 -1.31 -1.97 -5.67
CA CYS A 27 0.07 -1.49 -5.57
C CYS A 27 0.99 -2.46 -6.32
N HIS A 28 1.42 -2.10 -7.53
CA HIS A 28 2.42 -2.88 -8.27
C HIS A 28 3.76 -2.83 -7.54
N ARG A 29 4.39 -3.99 -7.33
CA ARG A 29 5.64 -4.09 -6.56
C ARG A 29 6.76 -3.23 -7.15
N GLU A 30 6.86 -3.19 -8.47
CA GLU A 30 7.82 -2.35 -9.23
C GLU A 30 7.70 -0.84 -8.92
N ARG A 31 6.55 -0.39 -8.41
CA ARG A 31 6.26 1.02 -8.10
C ARG A 31 6.31 1.30 -6.59
N ILE A 32 6.64 0.31 -5.78
CA ILE A 32 6.89 0.47 -4.36
C ILE A 32 8.35 0.88 -4.21
N GLU A 33 8.59 2.16 -3.93
CA GLU A 33 9.94 2.72 -3.91
C GLU A 33 10.64 2.53 -2.55
N LYS A 34 9.85 2.39 -1.48
CA LYS A 34 10.37 2.23 -0.13
C LYS A 34 9.35 1.53 0.75
N VAL A 35 9.79 0.53 1.49
CA VAL A 35 9.00 -0.14 2.53
C VAL A 35 9.49 0.33 3.90
N TRP A 36 8.56 0.66 4.80
CA TRP A 36 8.84 0.95 6.21
C TRP A 36 8.35 -0.17 7.10
N LEU A 37 7.06 -0.52 7.00
CA LEU A 37 6.41 -1.53 7.84
C LEU A 37 5.51 -2.36 6.94
N MET A 38 5.86 -3.62 6.74
CA MET A 38 5.11 -4.55 5.92
C MET A 38 5.54 -5.97 6.28
N GLU A 39 4.57 -6.81 6.61
CA GLU A 39 4.78 -8.24 6.77
C GLU A 39 3.97 -9.00 5.73
N GLU A 40 4.58 -9.95 5.05
CA GLU A 40 3.89 -10.84 4.10
C GLU A 40 3.82 -12.24 4.73
N ARG A 41 2.59 -12.73 4.96
CA ARG A 41 2.35 -14.08 5.47
C ARG A 41 1.01 -14.60 4.97
N ASP A 42 0.96 -15.88 4.64
CA ASP A 42 -0.25 -16.58 4.17
C ASP A 42 -0.93 -15.88 2.97
N GLY A 43 -0.13 -15.35 2.04
CA GLY A 43 -0.61 -14.62 0.86
C GLY A 43 -1.28 -13.28 1.16
N LYS A 44 -1.11 -12.75 2.39
CA LYS A 44 -1.65 -11.45 2.82
C LYS A 44 -0.52 -10.51 3.19
N VAL A 45 -0.80 -9.23 3.03
CA VAL A 45 0.07 -8.13 3.43
C VAL A 45 -0.49 -7.48 4.68
N TRP A 46 0.33 -7.42 5.72
CA TRP A 46 -0.03 -6.97 7.05
C TRP A 46 0.78 -5.74 7.44
N CYS A 47 0.15 -4.89 8.24
CA CYS A 47 0.88 -3.96 9.10
C CYS A 47 1.32 -4.71 10.35
N GLU A 48 2.47 -4.35 10.92
CA GLU A 48 2.96 -4.86 12.22
C GLU A 48 1.95 -4.67 13.37
N CYS A 49 0.99 -3.73 13.24
CA CYS A 49 -0.10 -3.61 14.22
C CYS A 49 -1.16 -4.71 14.10
N GLY A 50 -0.95 -5.72 13.26
CA GLY A 50 -1.87 -6.83 13.02
C GLY A 50 -3.02 -6.56 12.04
N LYS A 51 -3.05 -5.39 11.37
CA LYS A 51 -4.11 -5.10 10.39
C LYS A 51 -3.76 -5.66 9.01
N ALA A 52 -4.65 -6.45 8.41
CA ALA A 52 -4.52 -6.93 7.04
C ALA A 52 -4.80 -5.80 6.03
N VAL A 53 -3.76 -5.33 5.35
CA VAL A 53 -3.79 -4.18 4.44
C VAL A 53 -4.09 -4.59 3.00
N GLY A 54 -3.66 -5.79 2.60
CA GLY A 54 -3.87 -6.27 1.25
C GLY A 54 -3.65 -7.78 1.11
N ILE A 55 -3.81 -8.25 -0.12
CA ILE A 55 -3.57 -9.63 -0.53
C ILE A 55 -2.44 -9.60 -1.55
N ASP A 56 -1.43 -10.42 -1.32
CA ASP A 56 -0.35 -10.59 -2.29
C ASP A 56 -0.85 -11.39 -3.50
N LYS A 57 -0.61 -10.85 -4.70
CA LYS A 57 -0.91 -11.49 -5.98
C LYS A 57 0.35 -11.70 -6.82
N GLY A 58 1.52 -11.72 -6.18
CA GLY A 58 2.82 -11.87 -6.83
C GLY A 58 3.31 -10.54 -7.37
N THR A 59 2.75 -10.06 -8.47
CA THR A 59 3.24 -8.83 -9.14
C THR A 59 2.70 -7.53 -8.53
N PHE A 60 1.57 -7.61 -7.82
CA PHE A 60 0.98 -6.48 -7.14
C PHE A 60 0.29 -6.92 -5.84
N ILE A 61 0.11 -5.96 -4.95
CA ILE A 61 -0.69 -6.10 -3.74
C ILE A 61 -2.10 -5.61 -4.06
N LYS A 62 -3.10 -6.48 -3.96
CA LYS A 62 -4.52 -6.08 -4.02
C LYS A 62 -4.88 -5.40 -2.70
N MET A 63 -5.22 -4.12 -2.76
CA MET A 63 -5.41 -3.31 -1.56
C MET A 63 -6.82 -3.48 -0.96
N ASN A 64 -6.92 -3.53 0.36
CA ASN A 64 -8.19 -3.46 1.07
C ASN A 64 -8.53 -2.00 1.38
N LYS A 65 -9.50 -1.41 0.67
CA LYS A 65 -9.85 0.02 0.69
C LYS A 65 -10.02 0.62 2.10
N ASN A 66 -10.52 -0.16 3.06
CA ASN A 66 -10.77 0.31 4.43
C ASN A 66 -9.60 0.05 5.41
N ALA A 67 -8.54 -0.62 4.95
CA ALA A 67 -7.39 -1.00 5.78
C ALA A 67 -6.18 -0.06 5.62
N PHE A 68 -6.21 0.86 4.66
CA PHE A 68 -5.16 1.87 4.47
C PHE A 68 -5.74 3.26 4.24
N THR A 69 -4.89 4.26 4.45
CA THR A 69 -5.08 5.63 3.98
C THR A 69 -3.83 6.03 3.21
N TYR A 70 -3.88 7.14 2.48
CA TYR A 70 -2.69 7.66 1.80
C TYR A 70 -2.66 9.19 1.81
N SER A 71 -1.45 9.73 1.70
CA SER A 71 -1.21 11.16 1.57
C SER A 71 -0.11 11.42 0.55
N GLY A 72 -0.10 12.61 -0.07
CA GLY A 72 0.87 13.01 -1.07
C GLY A 72 0.23 13.22 -2.44
N THR A 73 1.07 13.49 -3.44
CA THR A 73 0.63 13.87 -4.79
C THR A 73 0.52 12.64 -5.69
N LYS A 74 -0.45 12.61 -6.59
CA LYS A 74 -0.45 11.65 -7.71
C LYS A 74 0.49 12.17 -8.79
N ILE A 75 1.14 11.29 -9.53
CA ILE A 75 1.93 11.69 -10.69
C ILE A 75 0.98 11.57 -11.87
N ASP A 76 0.54 12.72 -12.40
CA ASP A 76 -0.22 12.77 -13.64
C ASP A 76 0.78 12.64 -14.80
N ILE A 77 0.53 11.64 -15.65
CA ILE A 77 1.23 11.38 -16.91
C ILE A 77 0.15 11.33 -17.97
#